data_AF-A0A9X8YCJ8-F1
#
_entry.id   AF-A0A9X8YCJ8-F1
#
_cell.length_a   1.000
_cell.length_b   1.000
_cell.length_c   1.000
_cell.angle_alpha   90.00
_cell.angle_beta   90.00
_cell.angle_gamma   90.00
#
_symmetry.space_group_name_H-M   'P 1'
#
loop_
_entity.id
_entity.type
_entity.pdbx_description
1 polymer ?
#
loop_
_entity_poly.entity_id
_entity_poly.type
_entity_poly.pdbx_seq_one_letter_code
_entity_poly.pdbx_strand_id
1 'polypeptide(L)' 'MSTEPSFALQAFIARLEQHLAIVSQSRGAGEASVDAAFGALADAFEDYEDALYDQYSELLPFTIPSDDA' A
#
# COMPACT_ATOMS: atom_id res chain seq x y z
N MET A 1 1.39 17.95 -8.83
CA MET A 1 2.49 17.36 -9.60
C MET A 1 2.23 15.87 -9.54
N SER A 2 2.00 15.20 -10.67
CA SER A 2 1.80 13.74 -10.67
C SER A 2 3.10 13.09 -10.22
N THR A 3 2.98 12.14 -9.31
CA THR A 3 4.12 11.38 -8.78
C THR A 3 4.62 10.46 -9.88
N GLU A 4 5.93 10.43 -10.14
CA GLU A 4 6.48 9.48 -11.11
C GLU A 4 6.13 8.04 -10.68
N PRO A 5 5.61 7.18 -11.58
CA PRO A 5 5.16 5.84 -11.21
C PRO A 5 6.30 4.97 -10.68
N SER A 6 7.54 5.23 -11.10
CA SER A 6 8.74 4.58 -10.56
C SER A 6 9.04 4.99 -9.12
N PHE A 7 8.74 6.23 -8.72
CA PHE A 7 8.84 6.69 -7.34
C PHE A 7 7.71 6.11 -6.48
N ALA A 8 6.47 6.14 -6.98
CA ALA A 8 5.32 5.57 -6.29
C ALA A 8 5.49 4.06 -6.07
N LEU A 9 6.03 3.33 -7.05
CA LEU A 9 6.37 1.91 -6.92
C LEU A 9 7.40 1.66 -5.82
N GLN A 10 8.45 2.49 -5.72
CA GLN A 10 9.45 2.34 -4.65
C GLN A 10 8.84 2.61 -3.27
N ALA A 11 7.97 3.62 -3.16
CA ALA A 11 7.24 3.90 -1.93
C ALA A 11 6.33 2.73 -1.53
N PHE A 12 5.62 2.14 -2.50
CA PHE A 12 4.78 0.97 -2.29
C PHE A 12 5.57 -0.25 -1.80
N ILE A 13 6.72 -0.56 -2.42
CA ILE A 13 7.61 -1.64 -1.97
C ILE A 13 8.10 -1.40 -0.54
N ALA A 14 8.50 -0.18 -0.20
CA ALA A 14 8.93 0.14 1.17
C ALA A 14 7.80 -0.05 2.19
N ARG A 15 6.54 0.25 1.83
CA ARG A 15 5.38 0.01 2.70
C ARG A 15 5.07 -1.48 2.85
N LEU A 16 5.25 -2.29 1.80
CA LEU A 16 5.14 -3.75 1.89
C LEU A 16 6.14 -4.33 2.89
N GLU A 17 7.40 -3.89 2.84
CA GLU A 17 8.44 -4.33 3.76
C GLU A 17 8.11 -3.93 5.21
N GLN A 18 7.64 -2.70 5.44
CA GLN A 18 7.23 -2.23 6.77
C GLN A 18 6.02 -3.02 7.30
N HIS A 19 5.02 -3.27 6.46
CA HIS A 19 3.86 -4.09 6.82
C HIS A 19 4.30 -5.50 7.25
N LEU A 20 5.17 -6.16 6.47
CA LEU A 20 5.71 -7.47 6.84
C LEU A 20 6.51 -7.43 8.15
N ALA A 21 7.31 -6.39 8.36
CA ALA A 21 8.08 -6.21 9.58
C ALA A 21 7.16 -6.07 10.81
N ILE A 22 6.06 -5.33 10.71
CA ILE A 22 5.10 -5.14 11.80
C ILE A 22 4.32 -6.42 12.07
N VAL A 23 3.79 -7.07 11.03
CA VAL A 23 3.03 -8.32 11.16
C VAL A 23 3.89 -9.44 11.74
N SER A 24 5.15 -9.56 11.32
CA SER A 24 6.06 -10.59 11.84
C SER A 24 6.44 -10.40 13.32
N GLN A 25 6.41 -9.16 13.81
CA GLN A 25 6.67 -8.81 15.21
C GLN A 25 5.40 -8.85 16.08
N SER A 26 4.21 -8.75 15.47
CA SER A 26 2.91 -8.78 16.12
C SER A 26 2.55 -10.20 16.61
N ARG A 27 3.17 -10.66 17.71
CA ARG A 27 2.67 -11.80 18.49
C ARG A 27 1.84 -11.30 19.68
N GLY A 28 0.53 -11.12 19.47
CA GLY A 28 -0.47 -11.11 20.54
C GLY A 28 -0.95 -9.76 21.09
N ALA A 29 -0.40 -8.62 20.68
CA ALA A 29 -0.85 -7.28 21.12
C ALA A 29 -0.90 -6.22 20.01
N GLY A 30 -0.62 -6.62 18.75
CA GLY A 30 -0.33 -5.69 17.67
C GLY A 30 -1.47 -5.46 16.67
N GLU A 31 -2.73 -5.79 16.97
CA GLU A 31 -3.85 -5.57 16.04
C GLU A 31 -3.89 -4.11 15.56
N ALA A 32 -3.82 -3.13 16.46
CA ALA A 32 -3.81 -1.71 16.08
C ALA A 32 -2.57 -1.29 15.25
N SER A 33 -1.42 -1.93 15.48
CA SER A 33 -0.21 -1.67 14.69
C SER A 33 -0.28 -2.30 13.30
N VAL A 34 -0.90 -3.48 13.20
CA VAL A 34 -1.14 -4.18 11.93
C VAL A 34 -2.17 -3.41 11.11
N ASP A 35 -3.26 -2.95 11.71
CA ASP A 35 -4.27 -2.13 11.02
C ASP A 35 -3.68 -0.82 10.51
N ALA A 36 -2.87 -0.13 11.33
CA ALA A 36 -2.17 1.07 10.89
C ALA A 36 -1.19 0.79 9.74
N ALA A 37 -0.47 -0.34 9.79
CA ALA A 37 0.42 -0.76 8.73
C ALA A 37 -0.34 -1.14 7.44
N PHE A 38 -1.53 -1.74 7.58
CA PHE A 38 -2.41 -2.08 6.48
C PHE A 38 -2.95 -0.82 5.80
N GLY A 39 -3.47 0.14 6.57
CA GLY A 39 -3.91 1.44 6.03
C GLY A 39 -2.78 2.17 5.30
N ALA A 40 -1.59 2.22 5.89
CA ALA A 40 -0.42 2.82 5.25
C ALA A 40 0.04 2.09 3.97
N LEU A 41 -0.24 0.79 3.84
CA LEU A 41 0.01 0.02 2.63
C LEU A 41 -1.05 0.29 1.55
N ALA A 42 -2.32 0.37 1.96
CA ALA A 42 -3.45 0.71 1.12
C ALA A 42 -3.26 2.09 0.46
N ASP A 43 -2.94 3.12 1.25
CA ASP A 43 -2.68 4.48 0.72
C ASP A 43 -1.58 4.47 -0.35
N ALA A 44 -0.48 3.74 -0.10
CA ALA A 44 0.64 3.68 -1.03
C ALA A 44 0.34 2.84 -2.29
N PHE A 45 -0.61 1.91 -2.22
CA PHE A 45 -1.13 1.21 -3.38
C PHE A 45 -1.95 2.15 -4.25
N GLU A 46 -2.87 2.93 -3.67
CA GLU A 46 -3.68 3.93 -4.38
C GLU A 46 -2.80 4.97 -5.05
N ASP A 47 -1.78 5.50 -4.35
CA ASP A 47 -0.80 6.43 -4.92
C ASP A 47 -0.07 5.85 -6.15
N TYR A 48 0.23 4.55 -6.14
CA TYR A 48 0.88 3.88 -7.27
C TYR A 48 -0.09 3.63 -8.42
N GLU A 49 -1.33 3.22 -8.13
CA GLU A 49 -2.38 3.04 -9.13
C GLU A 49 -2.69 4.36 -9.84
N ASP A 50 -2.87 5.44 -9.09
CA ASP A 50 -3.09 6.78 -9.63
C ASP A 50 -1.91 7.24 -10.49
N ALA A 51 -0.67 7.07 -10.02
CA ALA A 51 0.51 7.43 -10.79
C ALA A 51 0.66 6.62 -12.09
N LEU A 52 0.26 5.34 -12.06
CA LEU A 52 0.27 4.47 -13.24
C LEU A 52 -0.80 4.90 -14.23
N TYR A 53 -2.00 5.22 -13.75
CA TYR A 53 -3.11 5.68 -14.56
C TYR A 53 -2.83 7.06 -15.17
N ASP A 54 -2.28 8.00 -14.40
CA ASP A 54 -1.91 9.34 -14.88
C ASP A 54 -0.88 9.28 -16.02
N GLN A 55 0.10 8.38 -15.92
CA GLN A 55 1.21 8.31 -16.87
C GLN A 55 0.94 7.42 -18.07
N TYR A 56 0.24 6.30 -17.88
CA TYR A 56 0.06 5.25 -18.90
C TYR A 56 -1.40 4.95 -19.21
N SER A 57 -2.35 5.52 -18.47
CA SER A 57 -3.79 5.20 -18.55
C SER A 57 -4.09 3.71 -18.34
N GLU A 58 -3.25 3.04 -17.53
CA GLU A 58 -3.36 1.62 -17.20
C GLU A 58 -3.87 1.45 -15.76
N LEU A 59 -4.68 0.42 -15.53
CA LEU A 59 -5.23 0.07 -14.23
C LEU A 59 -4.59 -1.23 -13.71
N LEU A 60 -4.52 -1.39 -12.39
CA LEU A 60 -4.00 -2.61 -11.79
C LEU A 60 -5.10 -3.67 -11.66
N PRO A 61 -4.77 -4.97 -11.79
CA PRO A 61 -5.74 -6.06 -11.58
C PRO A 61 -5.93 -6.40 -10.08
N PHE A 62 -5.49 -5.52 -9.17
CA PHE A 62 -5.53 -5.73 -7.73
C PHE A 62 -6.57 -4.79 -7.11
N THR A 63 -7.17 -5.18 -5.99
CA THR A 63 -8.11 -4.34 -5.25
C THR A 63 -7.75 -4.38 -3.78
N ILE A 64 -7.92 -3.25 -3.08
CA ILE A 64 -7.79 -3.23 -1.62
C ILE A 64 -9.08 -3.81 -1.05
N PRO A 65 -9.01 -4.80 -0.14
CA PRO A 65 -10.18 -5.29 0.55
C PRO A 65 -10.71 -4.20 1.48
N SER A 66 -11.95 -3.77 1.26
CA SER A 66 -12.68 -2.89 2.17
C SER A 66 -13.39 -3.72 3.24
N ASP A 67 -13.50 -3.18 4.45
CA ASP A 67 -14.15 -3.83 5.61
C ASP A 67 -15.66 -4.09 5.42
N ASP A 68 -16.23 -3.69 4.27
CA ASP A 68 -17.65 -3.83 3.90
C ASP A 68 -17.99 -5.22 3.29
N ALA A 69 -17.14 -6.23 3.47
CA ALA A 69 -17.30 -7.59 2.94
C ALA A 69 -17.69 -8.64 4.01
#